data_AF-A0A524CHS6-F1
#
_entry.id   AF-A0A524CHS6-F1
#
_cell.length_a   1.000
_cell.length_b   1.000
_cell.length_c   1.000
_cell.angle_alpha   90.00
_cell.angle_beta   90.00
_cell.angle_gamma   90.00
#
_symmetry.space_group_name_H-M   'P 1'
#
loop_
_entity.id
_entity.type
_entity.pdbx_description
1 polymer ?
#
loop_
_entity_poly.entity_id
_entity_poly.type
_entity_poly.pdbx_seq_one_letter_code
_entity_poly.pdbx_strand_id
1 'polypeptide(L)' 'MKLAKKLIKAKFIERPNRFLGVVEIDEENRLVHIPNPGRMKELLIPYKEV' A
#
# COMPACT_ATOMS: atom_id res chain seq x y z
N MET A 1 2.93 -7.57 20.33
CA MET A 1 3.43 -8.33 19.16
C MET A 1 4.46 -7.48 18.43
N LYS A 2 5.66 -8.00 18.14
CA LYS A 2 6.75 -7.23 17.49
C LYS A 2 6.83 -7.67 16.03
N LEU A 3 6.83 -6.73 15.09
CA LEU A 3 7.02 -7.05 13.68
C LEU A 3 8.47 -7.47 13.46
N ALA A 4 8.68 -8.56 12.71
CA ALA A 4 10.02 -9.09 12.43
C ALA A 4 10.82 -8.17 11.47
N LYS A 5 10.13 -7.32 10.70
CA LYS A 5 10.71 -6.38 9.74
C LYS A 5 10.33 -4.94 10.11
N LYS A 6 11.19 -4.00 9.72
CA LYS A 6 10.89 -2.57 9.84
C LYS A 6 9.77 -2.20 8.88
N LEU A 7 8.87 -1.34 9.34
CA LEU A 7 7.86 -0.72 8.50
C LEU A 7 8.52 0.43 7.72
N ILE A 8 8.16 0.54 6.45
CA ILE A 8 8.62 1.60 5.54
C ILE A 8 7.36 2.39 5.17
N LYS A 9 7.42 3.71 5.31
CA LYS A 9 6.34 4.60 4.89
C LYS A 9 6.31 4.72 3.38
N ALA A 10 5.13 4.75 2.80
CA ALA A 10 4.94 4.97 1.36
C ALA A 10 3.70 5.84 1.10
N LYS A 11 3.56 6.39 -0.11
CA LYS A 11 2.27 6.97 -0.53
C LYS A 11 1.51 5.96 -1.36
N PHE A 12 0.26 5.69 -1.00
CA PHE A 12 -0.61 4.85 -1.82
C PHE A 12 -0.99 5.55 -3.12
N ILE A 13 -0.77 4.93 -4.27
CA ILE A 13 -1.11 5.52 -5.57
C ILE A 13 -2.41 4.91 -6.09
N GLU A 14 -2.44 3.59 -6.28
CA GLU A 14 -3.61 2.90 -6.81
C GLU A 14 -3.64 1.41 -6.43
N ARG A 15 -4.79 0.78 -6.65
CA ARG A 15 -5.01 -0.66 -6.45
C ARG A 15 -5.58 -1.26 -7.73
N PRO A 16 -4.72 -1.77 -8.64
CA PRO A 16 -5.18 -2.34 -9.91
C PRO A 16 -6.06 -3.59 -9.72
N ASN A 17 -5.86 -4.36 -8.65
CA ASN A 17 -6.71 -5.52 -8.34
C ASN A 17 -6.77 -5.83 -6.85
N ARG A 18 -7.53 -6.87 -6.47
CA ARG A 18 -7.78 -7.19 -5.05
C ARG A 18 -6.54 -7.58 -4.23
N PHE A 19 -5.40 -7.84 -4.87
CA PHE A 19 -4.16 -8.29 -4.21
C PHE A 19 -2.92 -7.44 -4.51
N LEU A 20 -3.03 -6.46 -5.40
CA LEU A 20 -1.90 -5.65 -5.88
C LEU A 20 -2.19 -4.17 -5.66
N GLY A 21 -1.25 -3.47 -5.03
CA GLY A 21 -1.23 -2.02 -4.89
C GLY A 21 0.02 -1.44 -5.55
N VAL A 22 -0.07 -0.18 -5.95
CA VAL A 22 1.06 0.66 -6.34
C VAL A 22 1.27 1.67 -5.24
N VAL A 23 2.51 1.80 -4.77
CA VAL A 23 2.91 2.82 -3.81
C VAL A 23 4.14 3.57 -4.31
N GLU A 24 4.29 4.83 -3.93
CA GLU A 24 5.49 5.64 -4.15
C GLU A 24 6.39 5.58 -2.90
N ILE A 25 7.64 5.19 -3.10
CA ILE A 25 8.72 5.17 -2.10
C ILE A 25 9.94 5.81 -2.75
N ASP A 26 10.54 6.83 -2.12
CA ASP A 26 11.71 7.53 -2.67
C ASP A 26 11.53 7.99 -4.13
N GLU A 27 10.34 8.52 -4.45
CA GLU A 27 9.94 8.98 -5.79
C GLU A 27 9.83 7.86 -6.85
N GLU A 28 9.96 6.59 -6.45
CA GLU A 28 9.77 5.41 -7.31
C GLU A 28 8.46 4.69 -7.03
N ASN A 29 7.74 4.33 -8.10
CA ASN A 29 6.57 3.47 -8.01
C ASN A 29 6.96 2.00 -7.82
N ARG A 30 6.42 1.37 -6.78
CA ARG A 30 6.64 -0.03 -6.44
C ARG A 30 5.32 -0.77 -6.31
N LEU A 31 5.32 -2.03 -6.76
CA LEU A 31 4.21 -2.95 -6.56
C LEU A 31 4.27 -3.58 -5.18
N VAL A 32 3.15 -3.59 -4.48
CA VAL A 32 3.01 -4.19 -3.15
C VAL A 32 1.85 -5.16 -3.09
N HIS A 33 1.98 -6.17 -2.23
CA HIS A 33 0.91 -7.11 -1.97
C HIS A 33 -0.09 -6.53 -0.97
N ILE A 34 -1.38 -6.60 -1.31
CA ILE A 34 -2.49 -6.26 -0.43
C ILE A 34 -3.10 -7.56 0.09
N PRO A 35 -2.90 -7.91 1.39
CA PRO A 35 -3.35 -9.19 1.93
C PRO A 35 -4.86 -9.25 2.18
N ASN A 36 -5.57 -8.12 2.08
CA ASN A 36 -7.01 -8.05 2.31
C ASN A 36 -7.78 -7.93 0.98
N PRO A 37 -8.64 -8.91 0.62
CA PRO A 37 -9.40 -8.87 -0.63
C PRO A 37 -10.60 -7.92 -0.60
N GLY A 38 -10.97 -7.37 0.57
CA GLY A 38 -12.08 -6.43 0.75
C GLY A 38 -11.88 -5.10 0.03
N ARG A 39 -12.92 -4.27 -0.07
CA ARG A 39 -12.91 -3.04 -0.88
C ARG A 39 -12.04 -1.91 -0.31
N MET A 40 -11.96 -1.77 1.01
CA MET A 40 -11.07 -0.82 1.72
C MET A 40 -11.11 0.63 1.20
N LYS A 41 -12.27 1.11 0.71
CA LYS A 41 -12.41 2.42 0.05
C LYS A 41 -12.01 3.60 0.93
N GLU A 42 -12.22 3.49 2.24
CA GLU A 42 -11.88 4.54 3.23
C GLU A 42 -10.39 4.54 3.61
N LEU A 43 -9.68 3.43 3.36
CA LEU A 43 -8.28 3.26 3.73
C LEU A 43 -7.35 3.51 2.54
N LEU A 44 -7.73 3.02 1.36
CA LEU A 44 -6.95 3.10 0.12
C LEU A 44 -7.27 4.36 -0.66
N ILE A 45 -6.98 5.51 -0.04
CA ILE A 45 -7.16 6.83 -0.63
C ILE A 45 -5.87 7.20 -1.37
N PRO A 46 -5.92 7.55 -2.66
CA PRO A 46 -4.75 8.00 -3.41
C PRO A 46 -3.99 9.12 -2.69
N TYR A 47 -2.67 9.08 -2.78
CA TYR A 47 -1.68 9.98 -2.18
C TYR A 47 -1.63 10.00 -0.64
N LYS A 48 -2.35 9.10 0.02
CA LYS A 48 -2.29 8.94 1.48
C LYS A 48 -1.05 8.17 1.90
N GLU A 49 -0.43 8.58 3.01
CA GLU A 49 0.68 7.83 3.64
C GLU A 49 0.16 6.50 4.20
N VAL A 50 0.86 5.41 3.89
CA VAL A 50 0.57 4.02 4.32
C VAL A 50 1.80 3.33 4.87
#